data_AF-A0A844QHY7-F1
#
_entry.id   AF-A0A844QHY7-F1
#
_cell.length_a   1.000
_cell.length_b   1.000
_cell.length_c   1.000
_cell.angle_alpha   90.00
_cell.angle_beta   90.00
_cell.angle_gamma   90.00
#
_symmetry.space_group_name_H-M   'P 1'
#
loop_
_entity.id
_entity.type
_entity.pdbx_description
1 polymer ?
#
loop_
_entity_poly.entity_id
_entity_poly.type
_entity_poly.pdbx_seq_one_letter_code
_entity_poly.pdbx_strand_id
1 'polypeptide(L)' 'MGAGLIGALVGLGVAAADLALLRLLAARVELPETKRVLNITGLSQLVLLPIVGFFVAPLIAGE' A
#
# COMPACT_ATOMS: atom_id res chain seq x y z
N MET A 1 -19.51 6.37 8.39
CA MET A 1 -18.04 6.30 8.43
C MET A 1 -17.52 7.53 7.73
N GLY A 2 -16.60 8.30 8.31
CA GLY A 2 -16.08 9.50 7.63
C GLY A 2 -15.23 9.15 6.41
N ALA A 3 -15.14 10.05 5.43
CA ALA A 3 -14.39 9.87 4.19
C ALA A 3 -12.94 9.43 4.44
N GLY A 4 -12.29 9.94 5.49
CA GLY A 4 -10.94 9.52 5.87
C GLY A 4 -10.85 8.05 6.25
N LEU A 5 -11.80 7.51 7.02
CA LEU A 5 -11.79 6.08 7.36
C LEU A 5 -12.01 5.21 6.11
N ILE A 6 -12.87 5.64 5.19
CA ILE A 6 -13.10 4.95 3.92
C ILE A 6 -11.81 4.97 3.08
N GLY A 7 -11.16 6.13 2.97
CA GLY A 7 -9.89 6.29 2.28
C GLY A 7 -8.78 5.41 2.86
N ALA A 8 -8.69 5.31 4.18
CA ALA A 8 -7.72 4.43 4.86
C ALA A 8 -7.94 2.95 4.51
N LEU A 9 -9.19 2.50 4.49
CA LEU A 9 -9.54 1.12 4.14
C LEU A 9 -9.27 0.82 2.66
N VAL A 10 -9.57 1.75 1.76
CA VAL A 10 -9.22 1.64 0.34
C VAL A 10 -7.71 1.59 0.18
N GLY A 11 -6.97 2.50 0.84
CA GLY A 11 -5.51 2.51 0.85
C GLY A 11 -4.91 1.20 1.37
N LEU A 12 -5.52 0.58 2.38
CA LEU A 12 -5.11 -0.71 2.90
C LEU A 12 -5.36 -1.85 1.89
N GLY A 13 -6.51 -1.83 1.21
CA GLY A 13 -6.81 -2.78 0.14
C GLY A 13 -5.82 -2.69 -1.03
N VAL A 14 -5.49 -1.46 -1.45
CA VAL A 14 -4.49 -1.23 -2.50
C VAL A 14 -3.10 -1.70 -2.04
N ALA A 15 -2.70 -1.40 -0.80
CA ALA A 15 -1.43 -1.85 -0.26
C ALA A 15 -1.31 -3.38 -0.17
N ALA A 16 -2.39 -4.06 0.20
CA ALA A 16 -2.42 -5.52 0.23
C ALA A 16 -2.26 -6.12 -1.18
N ALA A 17 -2.90 -5.52 -2.18
CA ALA A 17 -2.73 -5.92 -3.58
C ALA A 17 -1.29 -5.70 -4.05
N ASP A 18 -0.70 -4.53 -3.76
CA ASP A 18 0.66 -4.20 -4.20
C ASP A 18 1.70 -5.09 -3.52
N LEU A 19 1.56 -5.37 -2.22
CA LEU A 19 2.40 -6.33 -1.52
C LEU A 19 2.34 -7.74 -2.15
N ALA A 20 1.16 -8.19 -2.57
CA ALA A 20 1.01 -9.48 -3.24
C ALA A 20 1.74 -9.49 -4.59
N LEU A 21 1.60 -8.43 -5.39
CA LEU A 21 2.26 -8.29 -6.69
C LEU A 21 3.79 -8.20 -6.53
N LEU A 22 4.29 -7.42 -5.58
CA LEU A 22 5.72 -7.30 -5.30
C LEU A 22 6.32 -8.61 -4.79
N ARG A 23 5.58 -9.41 -4.02
CA ARG A 23 5.99 -10.76 -3.62
C ARG A 23 6.06 -11.71 -4.81
N LEU A 24 5.09 -11.65 -5.72
CA LEU A 24 5.12 -12.43 -6.96
C LEU A 24 6.33 -12.04 -7.83
N LEU A 25 6.66 -10.75 -7.90
CA LEU A 25 7.85 -10.29 -8.60
C LEU A 25 9.14 -10.75 -7.92
N ALA A 26 9.23 -10.64 -6.60
CA ALA A 26 10.39 -11.08 -5.83
C ALA A 26 10.67 -12.58 -5.99
N ALA A 27 9.63 -13.41 -6.21
CA ALA A 27 9.78 -14.82 -6.52
C ALA A 27 10.49 -15.09 -7.87
N ARG A 28 10.50 -14.11 -8.78
CA ARG A 28 11.13 -14.19 -10.10
C ARG A 28 12.52 -13.56 -10.17
N VAL A 29 12.93 -12.85 -9.14
CA VAL A 29 14.25 -12.22 -9.07
C VAL A 29 15.25 -13.23 -8.52
N GLU A 30 16.51 -13.18 -8.95
CA GLU A 30 17.57 -14.05 -8.42
C GLU A 30 18.38 -13.34 -7.33
N LEU A 31 18.64 -12.04 -7.51
CA LEU A 31 19.44 -11.23 -6.61
C LEU A 31 18.78 -11.06 -5.22
N PRO A 32 19.45 -11.43 -4.11
CA PRO A 32 18.86 -11.37 -2.77
C PRO A 32 18.61 -9.93 -2.29
N GLU A 33 19.45 -8.96 -2.67
CA GLU A 33 19.28 -7.56 -2.30
C GLU A 33 18.00 -6.97 -2.91
N THR A 34 17.75 -7.26 -4.18
CA THR A 34 16.53 -6.81 -4.87
C THR A 34 15.28 -7.42 -4.26
N LYS A 35 15.30 -8.72 -3.91
CA LYS A 35 14.18 -9.36 -3.16
C LYS A 35 13.93 -8.65 -1.84
N ARG A 36 15.00 -8.28 -1.13
CA ARG A 36 14.88 -7.59 0.16
C ARG A 36 14.22 -6.22 -0.01
N VAL A 37 14.64 -5.45 -1.00
CA VAL A 37 14.02 -4.14 -1.30
C VAL A 37 12.55 -4.31 -1.66
N LEU A 38 12.21 -5.22 -2.58
CA LEU A 38 10.81 -5.46 -2.98
C LEU A 38 9.91 -5.80 -1.80
N ASN A 39 10.38 -6.64 -0.87
CA ASN A 39 9.61 -6.99 0.32
C ASN A 39 9.49 -5.82 1.31
N ILE A 40 10.55 -5.04 1.52
CA ILE A 40 10.51 -3.87 2.41
C ILE A 40 9.56 -2.80 1.85
N THR A 41 9.61 -2.54 0.54
CA THR A 41 8.71 -1.61 -0.14
C THR A 41 7.26 -2.05 -0.03
N GLY A 42 6.95 -3.32 -0.27
CA GLY A 42 5.57 -3.81 -0.11
C GLY A 42 5.07 -3.70 1.33
N LEU A 43 5.94 -3.93 2.32
CA LEU A 43 5.57 -3.78 3.73
C LEU A 43 5.38 -2.31 4.13
N SER A 44 6.18 -1.38 3.59
CA SER A 44 6.02 0.05 3.92
C SER A 44 4.70 0.61 3.37
N GLN A 45 4.26 0.12 2.21
CA GLN A 45 2.99 0.51 1.60
C GLN A 45 1.76 0.17 2.45
N LEU A 46 1.82 -0.90 3.26
CA LEU A 46 0.74 -1.26 4.21
C LEU A 46 0.47 -0.18 5.25
N VAL A 47 1.41 0.74 5.47
CA VAL A 47 1.25 1.87 6.39
C VAL A 47 1.06 3.16 5.61
N LEU A 48 1.88 3.39 4.58
CA LEU A 48 1.87 4.65 3.84
C LEU A 48 0.57 4.87 3.07
N LEU A 49 0.05 3.86 2.37
CA LEU A 49 -1.16 4.04 1.56
C LEU A 49 -2.43 4.25 2.38
N PRO A 50 -2.67 3.55 3.51
CA PRO A 50 -3.78 3.90 4.40
C PRO A 50 -3.68 5.31 4.96
N ILE A 51 -2.49 5.76 5.36
CA ILE A 51 -2.28 7.12 5.87
C ILE A 51 -2.62 8.14 4.78
N VAL A 52 -2.10 7.95 3.57
CA VAL A 52 -2.41 8.83 2.43
C VAL A 52 -3.92 8.82 2.16
N GLY A 53 -4.55 7.65 2.10
CA GLY A 53 -5.98 7.53 1.90
C GLY A 53 -6.80 8.25 2.97
N PHE A 54 -6.39 8.17 4.23
CA PHE A 54 -7.05 8.84 5.35
C PHE A 54 -7.09 10.36 5.19
N PHE A 55 -5.99 10.96 4.76
CA PHE A 55 -5.88 12.42 4.62
C PHE A 55 -6.38 12.94 3.28
N VAL A 56 -6.26 12.17 2.20
CA VAL A 56 -6.63 12.62 0.85
C VAL A 56 -8.10 12.39 0.55
N ALA A 57 -8.73 11.34 1.08
CA ALA A 57 -10.14 11.06 0.78
C ALA A 57 -11.10 12.21 1.17
N PRO A 58 -10.97 12.88 2.33
CA PRO A 58 -11.82 14.03 2.66
C PRO A 58 -11.66 15.20 1.69
N LEU A 59 -10.42 15.50 1.26
CA LEU A 59 -10.10 16.57 0.31
C LEU A 59 -10.80 16.40 -1.04
N ILE A 60 -11.06 15.16 -1.44
CA ILE A 60 -11.72 14.82 -2.71
C ILE A 60 -13.22 14.63 -2.54
N ALA A 61 -13.65 13.99 -1.46
CA ALA A 61 -15.05 13.64 -1.21
C ALA A 61 -15.90 14.81 -0.69
N GLY A 62 -15.27 15.91 -0.27
CA GLY A 62 -15.98 17.12 0.18
C GLY A 62 -16.48 17.01 1.62
N GLU A 63 -15.60 16.55 2.52
CA GLU A 63 -15.82 16.47 3.97
C GLU A 63 -14.68 17.13 4.75
#